data_AF-A0A8B6BUS5-F1
#
_entry.id   AF-A0A8B6BUS5-F1
#
_cell.length_a   1.000
_cell.length_b   1.000
_cell.length_c   1.000
_cell.angle_alpha   90.00
_cell.angle_beta   90.00
_cell.angle_gamma   90.00
#
_symmetry.space_group_name_H-M   'P 1'
#
loop_
_entity.id
_entity.type
_entity.pdbx_description
1 polymer ?
#
loop_
_entity_poly.entity_id
_entity_poly.type
_entity_poly.pdbx_seq_one_letter_code
_entity_poly.pdbx_strand_id
1 'polypeptide(L)'
;MPKYPVHISGCHILPNSDIVFVDQEKNSLLLFNNDGVFVKEIMTFINTPSDICYVRHREVAVTLIDRQKVFIIDVERNKVVRRTDVDGRCYGICTYEQMMYVVVDANSVFTLDFDLNIENLIPIVTKSLSRIAVFGDRLYCTHSIDNSVVCYSKDGEKLWSFNDEIRFPFGIDIDRNGYVYVACNGSNSIISLSQDGTIKEVIISEDSGVNKPLALNH
;
A
#
# COMPACT_ATOMS: atom_id res chain seq x y z
N MET A 1 -2.21 -9.86 -29.51
CA MET A 1 -3.00 -10.24 -28.31
C MET A 1 -3.66 -8.97 -27.78
N PRO A 2 -4.98 -8.95 -27.51
CA PRO A 2 -5.58 -7.77 -26.89
C PRO A 2 -4.97 -7.62 -25.49
N LYS A 3 -4.24 -6.53 -25.27
CA LYS A 3 -3.79 -6.14 -23.93
C LYS A 3 -5.04 -5.75 -23.15
N TYR A 4 -5.48 -6.59 -22.24
CA TYR A 4 -6.47 -6.19 -21.24
C TYR A 4 -5.83 -5.07 -20.41
N PRO A 5 -6.39 -3.86 -20.36
CA PRO A 5 -5.90 -2.86 -19.42
C PRO A 5 -6.13 -3.41 -18.02
N VAL A 6 -5.06 -3.50 -17.23
CA VAL A 6 -5.10 -3.78 -15.80
C VAL A 6 -4.70 -2.50 -15.08
N HIS A 7 -5.37 -2.18 -13.97
CA HIS A 7 -5.01 -1.03 -13.14
C HIS A 7 -4.57 -1.54 -11.78
N ILE A 8 -3.28 -1.83 -11.64
CA ILE A 8 -2.75 -2.40 -10.40
C ILE A 8 -2.45 -1.28 -9.39
N SER A 9 -3.22 -1.21 -8.31
CA SER A 9 -3.10 -0.15 -7.29
C SER A 9 -2.44 -0.59 -5.99
N GLY A 10 -2.31 -1.90 -5.78
CA GLY A 10 -1.70 -2.52 -4.61
C GLY A 10 -1.21 -3.92 -4.96
N CYS A 11 -0.16 -4.37 -4.27
CA CYS A 11 0.39 -5.70 -4.45
C CYS A 11 1.01 -6.22 -3.16
N HIS A 12 1.08 -7.55 -3.02
CA HIS A 12 1.83 -8.15 -1.93
C HIS A 12 2.39 -9.52 -2.33
N ILE A 13 3.62 -9.79 -1.90
CA ILE A 13 4.31 -11.07 -2.08
C ILE A 13 3.98 -11.95 -0.87
N LEU A 14 3.39 -13.11 -1.13
CA LEU A 14 3.05 -14.09 -0.10
C LEU A 14 4.30 -14.86 0.36
N PRO A 15 4.28 -15.52 1.54
CA PRO A 15 5.43 -16.30 2.01
C PRO A 15 5.88 -17.43 1.08
N ASN A 16 5.01 -17.91 0.18
CA ASN A 16 5.34 -18.90 -0.85
C ASN A 16 5.86 -18.25 -2.15
N SER A 17 6.13 -16.94 -2.15
CA SER A 17 6.57 -16.13 -3.30
C SER A 17 5.54 -15.93 -4.41
N ASP A 18 4.30 -16.39 -4.22
CA ASP A 18 3.20 -15.98 -5.09
C ASP A 18 2.86 -14.51 -4.83
N ILE A 19 2.31 -13.84 -5.84
CA ILE A 19 2.02 -12.40 -5.80
C ILE A 19 0.51 -12.19 -5.92
N VAL A 20 -0.05 -11.41 -5.01
CA VAL A 20 -1.44 -10.97 -5.08
C VAL A 20 -1.49 -9.52 -5.51
N PHE A 21 -2.28 -9.23 -6.54
CA PHE A 21 -2.50 -7.88 -7.03
C PHE A 21 -3.94 -7.43 -6.79
N VAL A 22 -4.09 -6.14 -6.47
CA VAL A 22 -5.36 -5.42 -6.53
C VAL A 22 -5.51 -4.81 -7.92
N ASP A 23 -6.52 -5.21 -8.68
CA ASP A 23 -6.87 -4.64 -9.98
C ASP A 23 -8.13 -3.78 -9.87
N GLN A 24 -7.97 -2.46 -9.96
CA GLN A 24 -9.06 -1.48 -9.85
C GLN A 24 -9.92 -1.38 -11.11
N GLU A 25 -9.40 -1.76 -12.28
CA GLU A 25 -10.19 -1.73 -13.51
C GLU A 25 -11.26 -2.82 -13.47
N LYS A 26 -10.89 -3.98 -12.91
CA LYS A 26 -11.80 -5.13 -12.72
C LYS A 26 -12.48 -5.18 -11.36
N ASN A 27 -12.10 -4.30 -10.44
CA ASN A 27 -12.43 -4.39 -9.02
C ASN A 27 -12.19 -5.81 -8.46
N SER A 28 -10.98 -6.35 -8.62
CA SER A 28 -10.68 -7.74 -8.28
C SER A 28 -9.32 -7.94 -7.61
N LEU A 29 -9.14 -9.12 -6.99
CA LEU A 29 -7.84 -9.63 -6.60
C LEU A 29 -7.37 -10.71 -7.59
N LEU A 30 -6.14 -10.57 -8.07
CA LEU A 30 -5.51 -11.51 -9.00
C LEU A 30 -4.33 -12.19 -8.33
N LEU A 31 -4.21 -13.51 -8.49
CA LEU A 31 -3.08 -14.30 -8.02
C LEU A 31 -2.15 -14.64 -9.19
N PHE A 32 -0.87 -14.41 -8.99
CA PHE A 32 0.21 -14.81 -9.88
C PHE A 32 1.19 -15.67 -9.10
N ASN A 33 1.85 -16.60 -9.77
CA ASN A 33 2.94 -17.35 -9.14
C ASN A 33 4.25 -16.55 -9.18
N ASN A 34 5.30 -17.08 -8.53
CA ASN A 34 6.63 -16.46 -8.50
C ASN A 34 7.29 -16.26 -9.88
N ASP A 35 6.82 -16.97 -10.91
CA ASP A 35 7.30 -16.79 -12.29
C ASP A 35 6.54 -15.68 -13.04
N GLY A 36 5.61 -14.99 -12.37
CA GLY A 36 4.78 -13.96 -12.98
C GLY A 36 3.67 -14.51 -13.88
N VAL A 37 3.30 -15.80 -13.72
CA VAL A 37 2.21 -16.43 -14.47
C VAL A 37 0.91 -16.25 -13.70
N PHE A 38 -0.14 -15.76 -14.39
CA PHE A 38 -1.48 -15.65 -13.84
C PHE A 38 -2.01 -17.03 -13.43
N VAL A 39 -2.43 -17.17 -12.17
CA VAL A 39 -2.97 -18.40 -11.61
C VAL A 39 -4.50 -18.36 -11.60
N LYS A 40 -5.08 -17.34 -10.96
CA LYS A 40 -6.54 -17.19 -10.83
C LYS A 40 -6.94 -15.78 -10.42
N GLU A 41 -8.20 -15.44 -10.68
CA GLU A 41 -8.89 -14.37 -9.97
C GLU A 41 -9.37 -14.94 -8.63
N ILE A 42 -8.95 -14.33 -7.52
CA ILE A 42 -9.31 -14.77 -6.17
C ILE A 42 -10.74 -14.34 -5.85
N MET A 43 -11.07 -13.09 -6.19
CA MET A 43 -12.35 -12.46 -5.84
C MET A 43 -12.58 -11.22 -6.69
N THR A 44 -13.84 -10.99 -7.07
CA THR A 44 -14.32 -9.70 -7.59
C THR A 44 -15.18 -9.01 -6.53
N PHE A 45 -15.03 -7.70 -6.43
CA PHE A 45 -15.76 -6.83 -5.53
C PHE A 45 -16.78 -6.00 -6.31
N ILE A 46 -17.87 -5.65 -5.63
CA ILE A 46 -18.86 -4.70 -6.17
C ILE A 46 -18.29 -3.28 -6.25
N ASN A 47 -17.27 -2.96 -5.45
CA ASN A 47 -16.67 -1.63 -5.31
C ASN A 47 -15.15 -1.70 -5.40
N THR A 48 -14.50 -0.55 -5.60
CA THR A 48 -13.06 -0.48 -5.90
C THR A 48 -12.19 -0.82 -4.68
N PRO A 49 -11.45 -1.93 -4.71
CA PRO A 49 -10.37 -2.18 -3.76
C PRO A 49 -9.22 -1.20 -3.97
N SER A 50 -8.53 -0.77 -2.91
CA SER A 50 -7.43 0.20 -3.04
C SER A 50 -6.07 -0.42 -2.86
N ASP A 51 -5.84 -1.07 -1.72
CA ASP A 51 -4.54 -1.54 -1.33
C ASP A 51 -4.62 -2.85 -0.56
N ILE A 52 -3.49 -3.51 -0.39
CA ILE A 52 -3.41 -4.86 0.16
C ILE A 52 -2.17 -5.05 1.04
N CYS A 53 -2.30 -5.80 2.13
CA CYS A 53 -1.14 -6.29 2.89
C CYS A 53 -1.34 -7.74 3.35
N TYR A 54 -0.24 -8.42 3.65
CA TYR A 54 -0.29 -9.72 4.29
C TYR A 54 -0.66 -9.63 5.77
N VAL A 55 -1.41 -10.64 6.24
CA VAL A 55 -1.81 -10.77 7.64
C VAL A 55 -1.10 -11.97 8.26
N ARG A 56 -1.56 -13.19 7.94
CA ARG A 56 -1.01 -14.45 8.45
C ARG A 56 -1.41 -15.62 7.57
N HIS A 57 -0.60 -16.68 7.58
CA HIS A 57 -0.79 -17.87 6.75
C HIS A 57 -1.04 -17.54 5.27
N ARG A 58 -2.30 -17.55 4.84
CA ARG A 58 -2.79 -17.30 3.47
C ARG A 58 -3.83 -16.18 3.44
N GLU A 59 -3.88 -15.38 4.51
CA GLU A 59 -4.82 -14.28 4.68
C GLU A 59 -4.15 -12.96 4.29
N VAL A 60 -4.87 -12.16 3.51
CA VAL A 60 -4.49 -10.80 3.13
C VAL A 60 -5.59 -9.84 3.57
N ALA A 61 -5.21 -8.63 3.94
CA ALA A 61 -6.13 -7.54 4.24
C ALA A 61 -6.26 -6.63 3.03
N VAL A 62 -7.47 -6.19 2.71
CA VAL A 62 -7.76 -5.31 1.57
C VAL A 62 -8.62 -4.14 2.02
N THR A 63 -8.24 -2.92 1.64
CA THR A 63 -9.04 -1.71 1.86
C THR A 63 -10.05 -1.50 0.74
N LEU A 64 -11.28 -1.16 1.09
CA LEU A 64 -12.37 -0.84 0.16
C LEU A 64 -12.85 0.59 0.39
N ILE A 65 -12.31 1.56 -0.36
CA ILE A 65 -12.47 3.01 -0.14
C ILE A 65 -13.94 3.40 0.03
N ASP A 66 -14.77 3.11 -0.98
CA ASP A 66 -16.17 3.56 -1.03
C ASP A 66 -17.07 2.84 -0.03
N ARG A 67 -16.60 1.71 0.51
CA ARG A 67 -17.31 0.96 1.54
C ARG A 67 -16.88 1.33 2.94
N GLN A 68 -15.76 2.03 3.10
CA GLN A 68 -15.18 2.34 4.41
C GLN A 68 -14.94 1.05 5.21
N LYS A 69 -14.46 0.00 4.53
CA LYS A 69 -14.26 -1.33 5.13
C LYS A 69 -12.86 -1.87 4.86
N VAL A 70 -12.37 -2.67 5.79
CA VAL A 70 -11.21 -3.54 5.61
C VAL A 70 -11.69 -4.99 5.63
N PHE A 71 -11.33 -5.77 4.60
CA PHE A 71 -11.66 -7.19 4.49
C PHE A 71 -10.40 -8.02 4.71
N ILE A 72 -10.50 -9.09 5.50
CA ILE A 72 -9.52 -10.19 5.47
C ILE A 72 -10.03 -11.27 4.53
N ILE A 73 -9.19 -11.67 3.59
CA ILE A 73 -9.49 -12.65 2.54
C ILE A 73 -8.51 -13.80 2.64
N ASP A 74 -9.05 -15.02 2.68
CA ASP A 74 -8.29 -16.27 2.51
C ASP A 74 -8.08 -16.51 1.01
N VAL A 75 -6.84 -16.34 0.55
CA VAL A 75 -6.44 -16.38 -0.86
C VAL A 75 -6.60 -17.77 -1.48
N GLU A 76 -6.47 -18.83 -0.69
CA GLU A 76 -6.65 -20.19 -1.20
C GLU A 76 -8.13 -20.49 -1.37
N ARG A 77 -8.91 -20.21 -0.33
CA ARG A 77 -10.35 -20.53 -0.29
C ARG A 77 -11.22 -19.52 -1.03
N ASN A 78 -10.63 -18.45 -1.58
CA ASN A 78 -11.32 -17.41 -2.34
C ASN A 78 -12.49 -16.78 -1.56
N LYS A 79 -12.32 -16.54 -0.25
CA LYS A 79 -13.41 -16.08 0.61
C LYS A 79 -12.99 -14.98 1.57
N VAL A 80 -13.93 -14.06 1.83
CA VAL A 80 -13.82 -13.12 2.94
C VAL A 80 -14.01 -13.91 4.23
N VAL A 81 -13.03 -13.85 5.13
CA VAL A 81 -13.06 -14.52 6.44
C VAL A 81 -13.42 -13.58 7.57
N ARG A 82 -13.03 -12.30 7.47
CA ARG A 82 -13.35 -11.25 8.44
C ARG A 82 -13.54 -9.92 7.71
N ARG A 83 -14.29 -9.01 8.31
CA ARG A 83 -14.46 -7.63 7.83
C ARG A 83 -14.80 -6.71 8.99
N THR A 84 -14.36 -5.48 8.90
CA THR A 84 -14.76 -4.40 9.81
C THR A 84 -15.07 -3.14 9.02
N ASP A 85 -15.91 -2.30 9.59
CA ASP A 85 -16.06 -0.91 9.19
C ASP A 85 -14.94 -0.09 9.85
N VAL A 86 -14.41 0.89 9.12
CA VAL A 86 -13.45 1.89 9.62
C VAL A 86 -14.04 3.31 9.57
N ASP A 87 -15.36 3.42 9.37
CA ASP A 87 -16.16 4.66 9.46
C ASP A 87 -15.55 5.92 8.81
N GLY A 88 -14.75 5.70 7.76
CA GLY A 88 -14.01 6.71 7.01
C GLY A 88 -13.40 6.08 5.75
N ARG A 89 -13.03 6.90 4.76
CA ARG A 89 -12.43 6.38 3.52
C ARG A 89 -11.06 5.78 3.84
N CYS A 90 -10.88 4.49 3.58
CA CYS A 90 -9.59 3.82 3.79
C CYS A 90 -8.79 3.71 2.49
N TYR A 91 -7.51 4.05 2.54
CA TYR A 91 -6.62 4.13 1.37
C TYR A 91 -5.53 3.06 1.46
N GLY A 92 -4.29 3.45 1.75
CA GLY A 92 -3.18 2.52 1.92
C GLY A 92 -3.29 1.68 3.20
N ILE A 93 -2.74 0.47 3.13
CA ILE A 93 -2.64 -0.44 4.26
C ILE A 93 -1.29 -1.13 4.24
N CYS A 94 -0.65 -1.25 5.40
CA CYS A 94 0.55 -2.07 5.55
C CYS A 94 0.50 -2.84 6.87
N THR A 95 1.38 -3.84 7.00
CA THR A 95 1.54 -4.62 8.22
C THR A 95 2.92 -4.38 8.82
N TYR A 96 2.99 -4.14 10.12
CA TYR A 96 4.24 -4.04 10.86
C TYR A 96 4.04 -4.57 12.28
N GLU A 97 4.94 -5.43 12.76
CA GLU A 97 4.93 -6.02 14.12
C GLU A 97 3.54 -6.53 14.59
N GLN A 98 2.88 -7.35 13.77
CA GLN A 98 1.56 -7.95 14.03
C GLN A 98 0.37 -6.96 14.07
N MET A 99 0.59 -5.71 13.69
CA MET A 99 -0.45 -4.71 13.54
C MET A 99 -0.60 -4.31 12.08
N MET A 100 -1.84 -4.04 11.66
CA MET A 100 -2.14 -3.37 10.41
C MET A 100 -2.25 -1.87 10.64
N TYR A 101 -1.70 -1.08 9.73
CA TYR A 101 -1.78 0.38 9.72
C TYR A 101 -2.58 0.80 8.50
N VAL A 102 -3.74 1.41 8.71
CA VAL A 102 -4.70 1.79 7.64
C VAL A 102 -4.80 3.30 7.59
N VAL A 103 -4.52 3.91 6.43
CA VAL A 103 -4.77 5.33 6.21
C VAL A 103 -6.28 5.55 6.10
N VAL A 104 -6.82 6.47 6.91
CA VAL A 104 -8.26 6.82 6.94
C VAL A 104 -8.45 8.32 6.73
N ASP A 105 -9.45 8.68 5.91
CA ASP A 105 -9.87 10.05 5.55
C ASP A 105 -8.75 10.98 5.06
N ALA A 106 -7.65 10.38 4.58
CA ALA A 106 -6.44 11.06 4.12
C ALA A 106 -5.77 11.97 5.19
N ASN A 107 -6.13 11.81 6.47
CA ASN A 107 -5.62 12.64 7.58
C ASN A 107 -5.38 11.85 8.88
N SER A 108 -5.53 10.53 8.86
CA SER A 108 -5.32 9.71 10.04
C SER A 108 -4.88 8.30 9.69
N VAL A 109 -4.39 7.59 10.70
CA VAL A 109 -4.01 6.18 10.60
C VAL A 109 -4.66 5.40 11.72
N PHE A 110 -5.46 4.39 11.40
CA PHE A 110 -5.89 3.40 12.38
C PHE A 110 -4.85 2.29 12.50
N THR A 111 -4.64 1.82 13.73
CA THR A 111 -3.94 0.56 13.98
C THR A 111 -4.96 -0.52 14.31
N LEU A 112 -4.91 -1.63 13.60
CA LEU A 112 -5.80 -2.77 13.81
C LEU A 112 -5.00 -4.03 14.09
N ASP A 113 -5.50 -4.88 14.98
CA ASP A 113 -5.01 -6.24 15.10
C ASP A 113 -5.49 -7.11 13.91
N PHE A 114 -4.98 -8.34 13.80
CA PHE A 114 -5.34 -9.27 12.71
C PHE A 114 -6.75 -9.85 12.79
N ASP A 115 -7.46 -9.57 13.87
CA ASP A 115 -8.87 -9.89 14.06
C ASP A 115 -9.78 -8.69 13.76
N LEU A 116 -9.18 -7.58 13.29
CA LEU A 116 -9.80 -6.31 12.89
C LEU A 116 -10.34 -5.46 14.04
N ASN A 117 -9.83 -5.66 15.25
CA ASN A 117 -10.10 -4.73 16.35
C ASN A 117 -9.25 -3.46 16.17
N ILE A 118 -9.87 -2.29 16.26
CA ILE A 118 -9.18 -1.00 16.21
C ILE A 118 -8.55 -0.75 17.59
N GLU A 119 -7.23 -0.71 17.64
CA GLU A 119 -6.45 -0.49 18.87
C GLU A 119 -6.17 1.00 19.12
N ASN A 120 -5.95 1.78 18.05
CA ASN A 120 -5.59 3.19 18.18
C ASN A 120 -5.95 3.99 16.91
N LEU A 121 -6.03 5.31 17.09
CA LEU A 121 -6.15 6.33 16.05
C LEU A 121 -4.98 7.30 16.18
N ILE A 122 -4.17 7.40 15.14
CA ILE A 122 -3.07 8.35 15.01
C ILE A 122 -3.54 9.52 14.14
N PRO A 123 -3.85 10.69 14.71
CA PRO A 123 -4.23 11.87 13.94
C PRO A 123 -3.00 12.47 13.25
N ILE A 124 -3.14 12.85 11.98
CA ILE A 124 -2.07 13.51 11.22
C ILE A 124 -2.61 14.82 10.65
N VAL A 125 -1.94 15.94 10.93
CA VAL A 125 -2.36 17.27 10.46
C VAL A 125 -2.05 17.42 8.97
N THR A 126 -2.94 16.89 8.13
CA THR A 126 -2.86 16.90 6.66
C THR A 126 -4.24 16.56 6.06
N LYS A 127 -4.34 16.54 4.72
CA LYS A 127 -5.55 16.13 3.97
C LYS A 127 -5.23 15.27 2.74
N SER A 128 -4.01 14.77 2.63
CA SER A 128 -3.47 14.21 1.39
C SER A 128 -2.74 12.88 1.57
N LEU A 129 -2.88 12.20 2.72
CA LEU A 129 -2.28 10.88 2.90
C LEU A 129 -2.84 9.88 1.89
N SER A 130 -1.96 9.13 1.23
CA SER A 130 -2.35 8.11 0.24
C SER A 130 -1.92 6.68 0.63
N ARG A 131 -0.61 6.44 0.77
CA ARG A 131 -0.05 5.15 1.17
C ARG A 131 0.82 5.30 2.39
N ILE A 132 1.03 4.20 3.10
CA ILE A 132 1.81 4.14 4.33
C ILE A 132 2.70 2.90 4.34
N ALA A 133 3.91 3.06 4.84
CA ALA A 133 4.79 1.99 5.29
C ALA A 133 5.28 2.33 6.71
N VAL A 134 5.63 1.32 7.50
CA VAL A 134 6.02 1.50 8.90
C VAL A 134 7.32 0.77 9.18
N PHE A 135 8.22 1.42 9.91
CA PHE A 135 9.48 0.83 10.37
C PHE A 135 9.91 1.45 11.70
N GLY A 136 10.07 0.61 12.72
CA GLY A 136 10.29 1.03 14.10
C GLY A 136 9.16 1.91 14.59
N ASP A 137 9.50 3.10 15.08
CA ASP A 137 8.56 4.11 15.59
C ASP A 137 8.19 5.19 14.58
N ARG A 138 8.40 4.90 13.29
CA ARG A 138 8.19 5.85 12.20
C ARG A 138 7.14 5.35 11.22
N LEU A 139 6.26 6.26 10.84
CA LEU A 139 5.31 6.10 9.75
C LEU A 139 5.86 6.86 8.55
N TYR A 140 5.91 6.23 7.39
CA TYR A 140 6.37 6.83 6.15
C TYR A 140 5.19 6.87 5.19
N CYS A 141 4.77 8.07 4.83
CA CYS A 141 3.54 8.26 4.08
C CYS A 141 3.81 8.99 2.77
N THR A 142 3.12 8.55 1.71
CA THR A 142 3.04 9.35 0.49
C THR A 142 1.90 10.35 0.58
N HIS A 143 2.14 11.53 0.04
CA HIS A 143 1.17 12.59 -0.18
C HIS A 143 1.11 12.87 -1.67
N SER A 144 0.29 12.09 -2.37
CA SER A 144 0.25 12.09 -3.85
C SER A 144 -0.08 13.46 -4.44
N ILE A 145 -1.03 14.19 -3.83
CA ILE A 145 -1.47 15.52 -4.27
C ILE A 145 -0.38 16.58 -4.00
N ASP A 146 0.30 16.48 -2.87
CA ASP A 146 1.32 17.46 -2.45
C ASP A 146 2.71 17.14 -3.01
N ASN A 147 2.84 16.09 -3.82
CA ASN A 147 4.10 15.60 -4.39
C ASN A 147 5.20 15.42 -3.33
N SER A 148 4.86 14.79 -2.20
CA SER A 148 5.82 14.59 -1.11
C SER A 148 5.72 13.22 -0.46
N VAL A 149 6.83 12.84 0.18
CA VAL A 149 6.94 11.74 1.13
C VAL A 149 7.21 12.37 2.48
N VAL A 150 6.45 11.98 3.50
CA VAL A 150 6.56 12.57 4.84
C VAL A 150 6.71 11.45 5.86
N CYS A 151 7.69 11.62 6.74
CA CYS A 151 7.87 10.74 7.88
C CYS A 151 7.23 11.36 9.12
N TYR A 152 6.43 10.57 9.83
CA TYR A 152 5.77 10.93 11.06
C TYR A 152 6.20 10.00 12.20
N SER A 153 6.11 10.49 13.44
CA SER A 153 6.11 9.62 14.62
C SER A 153 4.78 8.84 14.72
N LYS A 154 4.73 7.82 15.58
CA LYS A 154 3.47 7.13 15.93
C LYS A 154 2.46 8.00 16.68
N ASP A 155 2.85 9.20 17.11
CA ASP A 155 1.96 10.21 17.68
C ASP A 155 1.45 11.22 16.62
N GLY A 156 1.86 11.05 15.35
CA GLY A 156 1.41 11.90 14.24
C GLY A 156 2.23 13.18 14.04
N GLU A 157 3.35 13.33 14.75
CA GLU A 157 4.24 14.48 14.59
C GLU A 157 5.11 14.33 13.33
N LYS A 158 5.18 15.38 12.51
CA LYS A 158 6.04 15.39 11.31
C LYS A 158 7.51 15.44 11.73
N LEU A 159 8.28 14.45 11.32
CA LEU A 159 9.72 14.34 11.58
C LEU A 159 10.54 14.95 10.43
N TRP A 160 10.19 14.63 9.19
CA TRP A 160 10.83 15.19 7.99
C TRP A 160 9.90 15.06 6.77
N SER A 161 10.22 15.79 5.69
CA SER A 161 9.57 15.60 4.39
C SER A 161 10.58 15.66 3.25
N PHE A 162 10.33 14.87 2.21
CA PHE A 162 11.05 14.86 0.95
C PHE A 162 10.08 15.17 -0.19
N ASN A 163 10.44 16.08 -1.09
CA ASN A 163 9.60 16.52 -2.22
C ASN A 163 10.42 16.86 -3.48
N ASP A 164 11.70 16.51 -3.49
CA ASP A 164 12.58 16.81 -4.62
C ASP A 164 12.47 15.73 -5.69
N GLU A 165 12.47 16.13 -6.96
CA GLU A 165 12.42 15.26 -8.15
C GLU A 165 11.32 14.18 -8.19
N ILE A 166 10.28 14.28 -7.35
CA ILE A 166 9.15 13.35 -7.33
C ILE A 166 7.85 14.01 -7.78
N ARG A 167 7.05 13.26 -8.53
CA ARG A 167 5.70 13.70 -8.94
C ARG A 167 4.71 12.57 -8.74
N PHE A 168 3.58 12.92 -8.13
CA PHE A 168 2.48 12.00 -7.79
C PHE A 168 2.98 10.70 -7.14
N PRO A 169 3.73 10.78 -6.01
CA PRO A 169 4.17 9.59 -5.30
C PRO A 169 2.94 8.82 -4.82
N PHE A 170 2.91 7.51 -5.09
CA PHE A 170 1.78 6.67 -4.74
C PHE A 170 2.21 5.51 -3.86
N GLY A 171 2.74 4.42 -4.42
CA GLY A 171 3.24 3.27 -3.68
C GLY A 171 4.45 3.61 -2.82
N ILE A 172 4.51 3.00 -1.65
CA ILE A 172 5.62 3.10 -0.72
C ILE A 172 5.81 1.75 -0.04
N ASP A 173 7.05 1.31 0.10
CA ASP A 173 7.39 0.15 0.91
C ASP A 173 8.78 0.32 1.55
N ILE A 174 9.11 -0.53 2.52
CA ILE A 174 10.35 -0.43 3.28
C ILE A 174 11.05 -1.79 3.34
N ASP A 175 12.36 -1.82 3.07
CA ASP A 175 13.15 -3.04 3.23
C ASP A 175 13.50 -3.35 4.70
N ARG A 176 14.13 -4.50 4.92
CA ARG A 176 14.57 -4.93 6.27
C ARG A 176 15.65 -4.03 6.90
N ASN A 177 16.31 -3.19 6.11
CA ASN A 177 17.30 -2.22 6.58
C ASN A 177 16.67 -0.84 6.84
N GLY A 178 15.37 -0.68 6.54
CA GLY A 178 14.62 0.55 6.66
C GLY A 178 14.81 1.54 5.51
N TYR A 179 15.32 1.11 4.36
CA TYR A 179 15.29 1.92 3.15
C TYR A 179 13.87 2.03 2.63
N VAL A 180 13.45 3.25 2.32
CA VAL A 180 12.09 3.58 1.88
C VAL A 180 12.08 3.64 0.36
N TYR A 181 11.28 2.80 -0.28
CA TYR A 181 11.10 2.74 -1.72
C TYR A 181 9.80 3.43 -2.10
N VAL A 182 9.83 4.29 -3.10
CA VAL A 182 8.68 5.11 -3.47
C VAL A 182 8.44 5.03 -4.96
N ALA A 183 7.22 4.67 -5.35
CA ALA A 183 6.75 4.69 -6.73
C ALA A 183 6.21 6.08 -7.06
N CYS A 184 6.94 6.79 -7.90
CA CYS A 184 6.62 8.15 -8.31
C CYS A 184 5.91 8.09 -9.67
N ASN A 185 4.58 7.95 -9.61
CA ASN A 185 3.75 7.69 -10.77
C ASN A 185 3.87 8.78 -11.85
N GLY A 186 3.88 10.04 -11.44
CA GLY A 186 3.89 11.19 -12.34
C GLY A 186 5.25 11.50 -12.96
N SER A 187 6.33 10.96 -12.39
CA SER A 187 7.71 11.06 -12.90
C SER A 187 8.23 9.74 -13.46
N ASN A 188 7.37 8.72 -13.58
CA ASN A 188 7.70 7.37 -14.06
C ASN A 188 8.97 6.80 -13.44
N SER A 189 9.16 7.01 -12.15
CA SER A 189 10.38 6.63 -11.44
C SER A 189 10.09 5.83 -10.18
N ILE A 190 11.07 5.05 -9.75
CA ILE A 190 11.11 4.46 -8.41
C ILE A 190 12.40 4.93 -7.76
N ILE A 191 12.28 5.58 -6.60
CA ILE A 191 13.42 6.08 -5.84
C ILE A 191 13.55 5.32 -4.52
N SER A 192 14.75 5.36 -3.94
CA SER A 192 14.97 4.97 -2.54
C SER A 192 15.47 6.13 -1.70
N LEU A 193 14.94 6.22 -0.48
CA LEU A 193 15.33 7.16 0.55
C LEU A 193 15.90 6.37 1.74
N SER A 194 16.86 6.96 2.44
CA SER A 194 17.22 6.53 3.79
C SER A 194 16.12 6.87 4.81
N GLN A 195 16.21 6.29 6.01
CA GLN A 195 15.23 6.50 7.09
C GLN A 195 15.10 7.98 7.53
N ASP A 196 16.12 8.80 7.28
CA ASP A 196 16.15 10.25 7.56
C ASP A 196 15.74 11.12 6.37
N GLY A 197 15.31 10.51 5.25
CA GLY A 197 14.74 11.21 4.11
C GLY A 197 15.75 11.71 3.09
N THR A 198 17.02 11.27 3.15
CA THR A 198 17.99 11.59 2.10
C THR A 198 17.86 10.63 0.92
N ILE A 199 17.96 11.17 -0.31
CA ILE A 199 17.93 10.33 -1.50
C ILE A 199 19.18 9.46 -1.57
N LYS A 200 18.98 8.16 -1.79
CA LYS A 200 20.07 7.20 -1.97
C LYS A 200 20.27 6.89 -3.44
N GLU A 201 19.19 6.56 -4.15
CA GLU A 201 19.28 6.07 -5.52
C GLU A 201 17.95 6.26 -6.27
N VAL A 202 18.06 6.57 -7.57
CA VAL A 202 16.96 6.40 -8.53
C VAL A 202 17.10 5.00 -9.12
N ILE A 203 16.25 4.06 -8.68
CA ILE A 203 16.34 2.63 -9.02
C ILE A 203 15.83 2.40 -10.44
N ILE A 204 14.74 3.09 -10.77
CA ILE A 204 14.07 3.00 -12.07
C ILE A 204 13.84 4.43 -12.55
N SER A 205 14.31 4.73 -13.75
CA SER A 205 14.10 6.00 -14.47
C SER A 205 13.15 5.81 -15.66
N GLU A 206 12.71 6.91 -16.28
CA GLU A 206 11.80 6.87 -17.44
C GLU A 206 12.30 5.96 -18.58
N ASP A 207 13.62 5.85 -18.75
CA ASP A 207 14.26 5.06 -19.81
C ASP A 207 14.14 3.54 -19.61
N SER A 208 13.72 3.09 -18.42
CA SER A 208 13.50 1.67 -18.10
C SER A 208 12.28 1.05 -18.79
N GLY A 209 11.37 1.88 -19.33
CA GLY A 209 10.08 1.45 -19.87
C GLY A 209 8.99 1.20 -18.82
N VAL A 210 9.30 1.34 -17.52
CA VAL A 210 8.28 1.34 -16.46
C VAL A 210 7.51 2.65 -16.51
N ASN A 211 6.22 2.57 -16.82
CA ASN A 211 5.36 3.74 -16.95
C ASN A 211 4.35 3.76 -15.80
N LYS A 212 4.24 4.93 -15.15
CA LYS A 212 3.25 5.18 -14.09
C LYS A 212 3.22 4.09 -13.01
N PRO A 213 4.35 3.79 -12.34
CA PRO A 213 4.37 2.81 -11.26
C PRO A 213 3.40 3.23 -10.14
N LEU A 214 2.72 2.26 -9.53
CA LEU A 214 1.71 2.50 -8.49
C LEU A 214 1.95 1.63 -7.27
N ALA A 215 2.05 0.31 -7.45
CA ALA A 215 2.23 -0.62 -6.35
C ALA A 215 3.72 -1.01 -6.20
N LEU A 216 4.17 -1.15 -4.96
CA LEU A 216 5.48 -1.68 -4.58
C LEU A 216 5.29 -2.73 -3.50
N ASN A 217 6.11 -3.77 -3.53
CA ASN A 217 6.33 -4.62 -2.38
C ASN A 217 7.77 -5.15 -2.39
N HIS A 218 8.49 -5.03 -1.28
CA HIS A 218 9.86 -5.47 -1.08
C HIS A 218 9.92 -6.79 -0.30
#